data_AF-A0A3G8M2L2-F1
#
_entry.id   AF-A0A3G8M2L2-F1
#
_cell.length_a   1.000
_cell.length_b   1.000
_cell.length_c   1.000
_cell.angle_alpha   90.00
_cell.angle_beta   90.00
_cell.angle_gamma   90.00
#
_symmetry.space_group_name_H-M   'P 1'
#
loop_
_entity.id
_entity.type
_entity.pdbx_description
1 polymer ?
#
loop_
_entity_poly.entity_id
_entity_poly.type
_entity_poly.pdbx_seq_one_letter_code
_entity_poly.pdbx_strand_id
1 'polypeptide(L)'
;MPLLSATPTYYRKRLRANAVPTMRPPSEWTRMERARQGPTLMANNLFTRRETLRLAAVAALIPGWARAEGATKVVMHKSPTCGCCGAWSARMREAGFIVEEIVEVDMPSVKKRLGVPEPLSSCHTAEIDGYIVEGHVPPQAVARLLKERPKAVGLAAPGMPAGSPGMEGGAAEVYRLYLFDASGSRPFGDWRGDKPV
;
A
#
# COMPACT_ATOMS: atom_id res chain seq x y z
N MET A 1 17.31 51.02 -21.02
CA MET A 1 17.72 50.41 -22.30
C MET A 1 17.05 49.04 -22.40
N PRO A 2 16.36 48.71 -23.51
CA PRO A 2 15.37 47.62 -23.58
C PRO A 2 15.94 46.31 -24.16
N LEU A 3 15.06 45.30 -24.28
CA LEU A 3 15.14 44.06 -25.11
C LEU A 3 15.79 42.86 -24.36
N LEU A 4 15.27 41.62 -24.34
CA LEU A 4 14.29 40.91 -25.18
C LEU A 4 13.55 39.82 -24.37
N SER A 5 12.29 39.62 -24.74
CA SER A 5 11.50 38.40 -24.52
C SER A 5 11.99 37.25 -25.39
N ALA A 6 11.97 36.01 -24.89
CA ALA A 6 11.94 34.83 -25.75
C ALA A 6 11.20 33.67 -25.05
N THR A 7 9.98 33.39 -25.50
CA THR A 7 9.23 32.16 -25.22
C THR A 7 9.66 31.05 -26.17
N PRO A 8 9.93 29.81 -25.71
CA PRO A 8 10.11 28.68 -26.61
C PRO A 8 8.76 28.11 -27.06
N THR A 9 8.56 28.18 -28.37
CA THR A 9 7.43 27.71 -29.15
C THR A 9 7.27 26.19 -29.09
N TYR A 10 6.01 25.76 -29.01
CA TYR A 10 5.52 24.39 -29.17
C TYR A 10 6.09 23.66 -30.40
N TYR A 11 6.57 22.41 -30.22
CA TYR A 11 6.83 21.47 -31.31
C TYR A 11 5.86 20.28 -31.24
N ARG A 12 4.73 20.36 -31.95
CA ARG A 12 3.73 19.28 -32.07
C ARG A 12 3.98 18.52 -33.37
N LYS A 13 4.69 17.40 -33.29
CA LYS A 13 4.95 16.50 -34.43
C LYS A 13 3.64 15.80 -34.83
N ARG A 14 3.07 16.15 -35.99
CA ARG A 14 1.95 15.42 -36.60
C ARG A 14 2.50 14.15 -37.25
N LEU A 15 2.15 12.99 -36.71
CA LEU A 15 2.31 11.72 -37.42
C LEU A 15 1.15 11.60 -38.42
N ARG A 16 1.48 11.56 -39.71
CA ARG A 16 0.52 11.24 -40.78
C ARG A 16 0.36 9.72 -40.81
N ALA A 17 -0.88 9.24 -40.74
CA ALA A 17 -1.23 7.85 -40.99
C ALA A 17 -1.03 7.53 -42.47
N ASN A 18 -0.21 6.52 -42.76
CA ASN A 18 -0.05 5.98 -44.10
C ASN A 18 -1.23 5.04 -44.41
N ALA A 19 -1.93 5.32 -45.51
CA ALA A 19 -2.94 4.45 -46.07
C ALA A 19 -2.28 3.22 -46.72
N VAL A 20 -2.80 2.03 -46.41
CA VAL A 20 -2.39 0.76 -47.00
C VAL A 20 -3.21 0.54 -48.29
N PRO A 21 -2.59 0.24 -49.45
CA PRO A 21 -3.34 -0.03 -50.69
C PRO A 21 -4.08 -1.37 -50.61
N THR A 22 -5.35 -1.39 -51.01
CA THR A 22 -6.16 -2.61 -51.11
C THR A 22 -5.81 -3.38 -52.38
N MET A 23 -5.12 -4.51 -52.24
CA MET A 23 -4.82 -5.42 -53.34
C MET A 23 -6.03 -6.35 -53.57
N ARG A 24 -6.60 -6.35 -54.79
CA ARG A 24 -7.70 -7.22 -55.20
C ARG A 24 -7.13 -8.61 -55.56
N PRO A 25 -7.65 -9.73 -55.02
CA PRO A 25 -7.15 -11.05 -55.36
C PRO A 25 -7.60 -11.49 -56.78
N PRO A 26 -6.80 -12.32 -57.50
CA PRO A 26 -7.13 -12.82 -58.84
C PRO A 26 -8.36 -13.74 -58.89
N SER A 27 -9.03 -13.80 -60.04
CA SER A 27 -10.26 -14.60 -60.28
C SER A 27 -10.07 -16.12 -60.35
N GLU A 28 -8.89 -16.65 -60.02
CA GLU A 28 -8.58 -18.09 -60.10
C GLU A 28 -8.77 -18.84 -58.78
N TRP A 29 -8.95 -18.13 -57.66
CA TRP A 29 -9.17 -18.74 -56.34
C TRP A 29 -10.53 -19.44 -56.21
N THR A 30 -11.53 -19.07 -57.00
CA THR A 30 -12.91 -19.60 -56.89
C THR A 30 -13.12 -20.99 -57.50
N ARG A 31 -12.10 -21.58 -58.13
CA ARG A 31 -12.19 -22.94 -58.71
C ARG A 31 -11.53 -24.02 -57.84
N MET A 32 -10.61 -23.67 -56.95
CA MET A 32 -9.87 -24.64 -56.12
C MET A 32 -10.58 -25.00 -54.79
N GLU A 33 -11.54 -24.20 -54.33
CA GLU A 33 -12.27 -24.47 -53.07
C GLU A 33 -13.29 -25.63 -53.17
N ARG A 34 -13.66 -26.04 -54.40
CA ARG A 34 -14.75 -27.01 -54.64
C ARG A 34 -14.32 -28.48 -54.61
N ALA A 35 -13.03 -28.76 -54.42
CA ALA A 35 -12.46 -30.11 -54.51
C ALA A 35 -12.01 -30.73 -53.16
N ARG A 36 -12.30 -30.09 -52.02
CA ARG A 36 -11.91 -30.59 -50.67
C ARG A 36 -13.06 -31.18 -49.83
N GLN A 37 -14.16 -31.62 -50.44
CA GLN A 37 -15.23 -32.30 -49.72
C GLN A 37 -15.13 -33.81 -49.94
N GLY A 38 -14.30 -34.47 -49.12
CA GLY A 38 -14.28 -35.93 -48.97
C GLY A 38 -15.39 -36.40 -48.01
N PRO A 39 -15.82 -37.67 -48.08
CA PRO A 39 -16.94 -38.19 -47.31
C PRO A 39 -16.64 -38.25 -45.80
N THR A 40 -17.61 -37.79 -45.01
CA THR A 40 -17.69 -37.88 -43.54
C THR A 40 -17.52 -39.32 -43.06
N LEU A 41 -16.34 -39.65 -42.53
CA LEU A 41 -16.16 -40.80 -41.64
C LEU A 41 -16.60 -40.37 -40.23
N MET A 42 -17.60 -41.08 -39.71
CA MET A 42 -18.09 -40.90 -38.35
C MET A 42 -16.96 -41.11 -37.35
N ALA A 43 -16.54 -40.04 -36.68
CA ALA A 43 -15.69 -40.14 -35.51
C ALA A 43 -16.54 -40.70 -34.37
N ASN A 44 -16.29 -41.96 -34.01
CA ASN A 44 -16.83 -42.59 -32.83
C ASN A 44 -16.35 -41.81 -31.59
N ASN A 45 -17.28 -41.11 -30.94
CA ASN A 45 -17.08 -40.46 -29.65
C ASN A 45 -16.81 -41.53 -28.57
N LEU A 46 -15.53 -41.75 -28.26
CA LEU A 46 -15.11 -42.62 -27.15
C LEU A 46 -15.26 -41.98 -25.77
N PHE A 47 -15.83 -40.78 -25.65
CA PHE A 47 -16.02 -40.13 -24.35
C PHE A 47 -17.50 -39.99 -24.04
N THR A 48 -17.97 -40.81 -23.10
CA THR A 48 -19.34 -40.77 -22.61
C THR A 48 -19.53 -39.59 -21.65
N ARG A 49 -20.71 -38.96 -21.70
CA ARG A 49 -21.12 -37.78 -20.91
C ARG A 49 -20.97 -37.92 -19.38
N ARG A 50 -20.64 -39.11 -18.89
CA ARG A 50 -20.46 -39.41 -17.46
C ARG A 50 -19.02 -39.15 -16.96
N GLU A 51 -18.04 -39.10 -17.86
CA GLU A 51 -16.64 -38.89 -17.49
C GLU A 51 -16.25 -37.40 -17.43
N THR A 52 -16.97 -36.53 -18.15
CA THR A 52 -16.76 -35.08 -18.12
C THR A 52 -17.15 -34.43 -16.78
N LEU A 53 -17.94 -35.10 -15.94
CA LEU A 53 -18.36 -34.58 -14.63
C LEU A 53 -17.38 -34.90 -13.49
N ARG A 54 -16.38 -35.77 -13.69
CA ARG A 54 -15.35 -36.03 -12.66
C ARG A 54 -14.16 -35.07 -12.71
N LEU A 55 -13.97 -34.35 -13.82
CA LEU A 55 -12.87 -33.39 -13.97
C LEU A 55 -13.27 -31.94 -13.62
N ALA A 56 -14.56 -31.64 -13.48
CA ALA A 56 -15.02 -30.30 -13.08
C ALA A 56 -14.97 -30.07 -11.55
N ALA A 57 -14.85 -31.12 -10.74
CA ALA A 57 -14.91 -31.02 -9.27
C ALA A 57 -13.57 -30.65 -8.60
N VAL A 58 -12.45 -30.60 -9.33
CA VAL A 58 -11.12 -30.30 -8.74
C VAL A 58 -10.74 -28.82 -8.86
N ALA A 59 -11.37 -28.05 -9.76
CA ALA A 59 -11.02 -26.64 -9.97
C ALA A 59 -11.63 -25.65 -8.94
N ALA A 60 -12.54 -26.10 -8.07
CA ALA A 60 -13.23 -25.26 -7.10
C ALA A 60 -12.51 -25.13 -5.74
N LEU A 61 -11.31 -25.70 -5.59
CA LEU A 61 -10.50 -25.63 -4.36
C LEU A 61 -9.26 -24.74 -4.53
N ILE A 62 -9.28 -23.77 -5.43
CA ILE A 62 -8.26 -22.70 -5.42
C ILE A 62 -8.73 -21.67 -4.39
N PRO A 63 -8.17 -21.62 -3.16
CA PRO A 63 -8.40 -20.49 -2.29
C PRO A 63 -8.01 -19.22 -3.04
N GLY A 64 -8.99 -18.35 -3.23
CA GLY A 64 -8.79 -17.03 -3.80
C GLY A 64 -7.76 -16.26 -3.00
N TRP A 65 -6.79 -15.71 -3.72
CA TRP A 65 -5.92 -14.61 -3.31
C TRP A 65 -4.96 -14.93 -2.16
N ALA A 66 -3.83 -15.55 -2.51
CA ALA A 66 -2.59 -15.07 -1.92
C ALA A 66 -2.40 -13.62 -2.39
N ARG A 67 -2.90 -12.65 -1.60
CA ARG A 67 -2.29 -11.32 -1.61
C ARG A 67 -0.83 -11.58 -1.23
N ALA A 68 0.11 -11.23 -2.10
CA ALA A 68 1.44 -10.98 -1.61
C ALA A 68 1.27 -9.93 -0.50
N GLU A 69 1.46 -10.33 0.76
CA GLU A 69 1.58 -9.38 1.87
C GLU A 69 2.89 -8.62 1.63
N GLY A 70 2.84 -7.66 0.72
CA GLY A 70 3.88 -6.68 0.57
C GLY A 70 3.98 -5.95 1.91
N ALA A 71 5.20 -5.84 2.43
CA ALA A 71 5.46 -5.15 3.69
C ALA A 71 4.77 -3.78 3.73
N THR A 72 4.09 -3.49 4.83
CA THR A 72 3.29 -2.26 4.97
C THR A 72 4.22 -1.05 4.97
N LYS A 73 3.98 -0.11 4.05
CA LYS A 73 4.71 1.15 3.98
C LYS A 73 4.32 2.08 5.14
N VAL A 74 5.33 2.73 5.71
CA VAL A 74 5.23 3.75 6.76
C VAL A 74 5.94 5.00 6.26
N VAL A 75 5.26 6.13 6.27
CA VAL A 75 5.88 7.44 5.99
C VAL A 75 5.98 8.17 7.32
N MET A 76 7.20 8.37 7.83
CA MET A 76 7.44 9.01 9.13
C MET A 76 8.04 10.40 8.95
N HIS A 77 7.39 11.39 9.53
CA HIS A 77 7.86 12.76 9.65
C HIS A 77 8.58 12.96 10.98
N LYS A 78 9.82 13.46 10.95
CA LYS A 78 10.65 13.71 12.15
C LYS A 78 11.52 14.94 11.97
N SER A 79 11.97 15.51 13.09
CA SER A 79 12.99 16.55 13.06
C SER A 79 14.38 15.96 12.73
N PRO A 80 15.31 16.76 12.15
CA PRO A 80 16.63 16.28 11.70
C PRO A 80 17.51 15.72 12.84
N THR A 81 17.30 16.19 14.06
CA THR A 81 18.18 15.91 15.22
C THR A 81 17.57 14.93 16.21
N CYS A 82 16.38 14.37 15.93
CA CYS A 82 15.71 13.44 16.84
C CYS A 82 16.27 12.01 16.72
N GLY A 83 17.18 11.63 17.61
CA GLY A 83 17.78 10.30 17.67
C GLY A 83 16.76 9.19 17.98
N CYS A 84 15.90 9.39 18.98
CA CYS A 84 14.89 8.40 19.38
C CYS A 84 13.86 8.12 18.27
N CYS A 85 13.53 9.11 17.43
CA CYS A 85 12.69 8.94 16.25
C CYS A 85 13.33 7.97 15.23
N GLY A 86 14.65 8.07 15.03
CA GLY A 86 15.39 7.12 14.18
C GLY A 86 15.40 5.70 14.76
N ALA A 87 15.57 5.58 16.09
CA ALA A 87 15.50 4.29 16.77
C ALA A 87 14.11 3.65 16.68
N TRP A 88 13.02 4.42 16.83
CA TRP A 88 11.66 3.93 16.58
C TRP A 88 11.49 3.42 15.15
N SER A 89 12.01 4.15 14.15
CA SER A 89 11.99 3.69 12.77
C SER A 89 12.74 2.38 12.55
N ALA A 90 13.86 2.17 13.25
CA ALA A 90 14.58 0.90 13.21
C ALA A 90 13.72 -0.24 13.79
N ARG A 91 13.05 0.01 14.92
CA ARG A 91 12.14 -0.97 15.54
C ARG A 91 10.96 -1.35 14.62
N MET A 92 10.42 -0.39 13.89
CA MET A 92 9.39 -0.64 12.87
C MET A 92 9.93 -1.48 11.70
N ARG A 93 11.15 -1.20 11.21
CA ARG A 93 11.79 -2.01 10.16
C ARG A 93 12.04 -3.46 10.61
N GLU A 94 12.51 -3.65 11.84
CA GLU A 94 12.71 -4.98 12.44
C GLU A 94 11.40 -5.77 12.56
N ALA A 95 10.27 -5.07 12.74
CA ALA A 95 8.95 -5.67 12.75
C ALA A 95 8.36 -5.94 11.34
N GLY A 96 9.12 -5.69 10.28
CA GLY A 96 8.74 -5.99 8.89
C GLY A 96 8.03 -4.85 8.16
N PHE A 97 8.03 -3.62 8.69
CA PHE A 97 7.49 -2.45 8.00
C PHE A 97 8.55 -1.81 7.08
N ILE A 98 8.13 -1.21 5.96
CA ILE A 98 9.01 -0.41 5.10
C ILE A 98 8.87 1.06 5.51
N VAL A 99 9.87 1.59 6.23
CA VAL A 99 9.81 2.97 6.75
C VAL A 99 10.61 3.94 5.88
N GLU A 100 9.89 4.91 5.31
CA GLU A 100 10.42 6.12 4.68
C GLU A 100 10.47 7.26 5.71
N GLU A 101 11.64 7.85 5.92
CA GLU A 101 11.82 8.99 6.84
C GLU A 101 11.83 10.30 6.05
N ILE A 102 10.89 11.20 6.36
CA ILE A 102 10.84 12.57 5.86
C ILE A 102 11.35 13.50 6.96
N VAL A 103 12.44 14.20 6.68
CA VAL A 103 13.02 15.18 7.59
C VAL A 103 12.26 16.49 7.45
N GLU A 104 11.65 16.93 8.54
CA GLU A 104 10.83 18.14 8.60
C GLU A 104 11.49 19.19 9.49
N VAL A 105 11.51 20.43 9.03
CA VAL A 105 12.00 21.58 9.82
C VAL A 105 10.93 22.13 10.76
N ASP A 106 9.65 21.91 10.44
CA ASP A 106 8.49 22.40 11.19
C ASP A 106 7.50 21.25 11.47
N MET A 107 7.84 20.42 12.47
CA MET A 107 6.96 19.35 12.95
C MET A 107 5.60 19.84 13.46
N PRO A 108 5.47 20.98 14.17
CA PRO A 108 4.16 21.52 14.53
C PRO A 108 3.21 21.69 13.34
N SER A 109 3.69 22.22 12.21
CA SER A 109 2.87 22.36 11.00
C SER A 109 2.44 21.00 10.42
N VAL A 110 3.32 19.99 10.44
CA VAL A 110 2.97 18.63 10.00
C VAL A 110 1.87 18.02 10.88
N LYS A 111 2.03 18.09 12.21
CA LYS A 111 1.05 17.57 13.17
C LYS A 111 -0.32 18.21 13.00
N LYS A 112 -0.34 19.54 12.83
CA LYS A 112 -1.58 20.29 12.55
C LYS A 112 -2.23 19.85 11.24
N ARG A 113 -1.45 19.69 10.16
CA ARG A 113 -1.95 19.23 8.85
C ARG A 113 -2.55 17.81 8.94
N LEU A 114 -1.92 16.93 9.72
CA LEU A 114 -2.36 15.54 9.92
C LEU A 114 -3.44 15.38 11.00
N GLY A 115 -3.86 16.47 11.64
CA GLY A 115 -4.95 16.45 12.63
C GLY A 115 -4.57 15.79 13.95
N VAL A 116 -3.29 15.78 14.32
CA VAL A 116 -2.83 15.28 15.62
C VAL A 116 -3.29 16.24 16.73
N PRO A 117 -4.08 15.78 17.73
CA PRO A 117 -4.47 16.62 18.85
C PRO A 117 -3.25 17.02 19.69
N GLU A 118 -3.16 18.30 20.07
CA GLU A 118 -2.04 18.82 20.87
C GLU A 118 -1.76 18.01 22.16
N PRO A 119 -2.78 17.60 22.96
CA PRO A 119 -2.53 16.80 24.17
C PRO A 119 -1.96 15.40 23.91
N LEU A 120 -2.04 14.92 22.66
CA LEU A 120 -1.53 13.60 22.25
C LEU A 120 -0.19 13.68 21.51
N SER A 121 0.34 14.89 21.32
CA SER A 121 1.56 15.12 20.55
C SER A 121 2.78 14.43 21.17
N SER A 122 3.69 14.03 20.29
CA SER A 122 4.99 13.42 20.56
C SER A 122 6.06 13.99 19.61
N CYS A 123 7.22 13.35 19.52
CA CYS A 123 8.39 13.81 18.77
C CYS A 123 8.30 13.59 17.24
N HIS A 124 7.53 12.59 16.78
CA HIS A 124 7.36 12.25 15.36
C HIS A 124 5.92 11.83 15.06
N THR A 125 5.57 11.84 13.77
CA THR A 125 4.23 11.45 13.28
C THR A 125 4.40 10.58 12.04
N ALA A 126 3.71 9.46 11.98
CA ALA A 126 3.77 8.54 10.86
C ALA A 126 2.39 8.29 10.23
N GLU A 127 2.36 8.11 8.92
CA GLU A 127 1.19 7.71 8.15
C GLU A 127 1.34 6.24 7.74
N ILE A 128 0.36 5.40 8.09
CA ILE A 128 0.40 3.95 7.89
C ILE A 128 -0.99 3.43 7.50
N ASP A 129 -1.16 2.98 6.25
CA ASP A 129 -2.41 2.34 5.74
C ASP A 129 -3.70 3.10 6.11
N GLY A 130 -3.64 4.43 5.99
CA GLY A 130 -4.76 5.35 6.27
C GLY A 130 -4.92 5.78 7.73
N TYR A 131 -4.05 5.33 8.63
CA TYR A 131 -3.98 5.80 10.02
C TYR A 131 -2.81 6.74 10.26
N ILE A 132 -3.00 7.66 11.21
CA ILE A 132 -1.91 8.41 11.82
C ILE A 132 -1.39 7.65 13.04
N VAL A 133 -0.07 7.48 13.13
CA VAL A 133 0.62 6.91 14.30
C VAL A 133 1.51 7.99 14.89
N GLU A 134 1.17 8.43 16.10
CA GLU A 134 1.82 9.55 16.77
C GLU A 134 2.72 9.05 17.92
N GLY A 135 4.01 9.35 17.83
CA GLY A 135 4.98 9.02 18.87
C GLY A 135 5.41 7.56 18.92
N HIS A 136 6.00 7.18 20.05
CA HIS A 136 6.68 5.90 20.28
C HIS A 136 5.71 4.71 20.47
N VAL A 137 4.78 4.53 19.53
CA VAL A 137 3.81 3.44 19.51
C VAL A 137 4.50 2.11 19.18
N PRO A 138 4.26 1.01 19.93
CA PRO A 138 4.86 -0.27 19.62
C PRO A 138 4.46 -0.86 18.27
N PRO A 139 5.38 -1.51 17.53
CA PRO A 139 5.04 -2.18 16.27
C PRO A 139 3.91 -3.20 16.43
N GLN A 140 3.83 -3.90 17.57
CA GLN A 140 2.72 -4.82 17.86
C GLN A 140 1.38 -4.09 18.00
N ALA A 141 1.37 -2.89 18.59
CA ALA A 141 0.16 -2.06 18.69
C ALA A 141 -0.27 -1.55 17.31
N VAL A 142 0.68 -1.16 16.45
CA VAL A 142 0.41 -0.80 15.04
C VAL A 142 -0.16 -2.01 14.29
N ALA A 143 0.44 -3.19 14.41
CA ALA A 143 -0.07 -4.41 13.77
C ALA A 143 -1.50 -4.73 14.23
N ARG A 144 -1.79 -4.56 15.53
CA ARG A 144 -3.15 -4.71 16.08
C ARG A 144 -4.11 -3.68 15.48
N LEU A 145 -3.72 -2.41 15.40
CA LEU A 145 -4.51 -1.34 14.76
C LEU A 145 -4.89 -1.70 13.33
N LEU A 146 -3.90 -2.14 12.53
CA LEU A 146 -4.10 -2.49 11.13
C LEU A 146 -4.95 -3.76 10.93
N LYS A 147 -4.86 -4.70 11.86
CA LYS A 147 -5.68 -5.92 11.87
C LYS A 147 -7.13 -5.65 12.27
N GLU A 148 -7.33 -4.89 13.35
CA GLU A 148 -8.66 -4.65 13.92
C GLU A 148 -9.43 -3.55 13.18
N ARG A 149 -8.71 -2.64 12.50
CA ARG A 149 -9.26 -1.49 11.78
C ARG A 149 -10.34 -0.73 12.58
N PRO A 150 -10.10 -0.36 13.86
CA PRO A 150 -11.09 0.37 14.63
C PRO A 150 -11.41 1.72 13.97
N LYS A 151 -12.64 2.22 14.18
CA LYS A 151 -13.02 3.58 13.77
C LYS A 151 -12.22 4.58 14.61
N ALA A 152 -11.22 5.19 13.97
CA ALA A 152 -10.35 6.24 14.50
C ALA A 152 -9.60 6.88 13.31
N VAL A 153 -9.03 8.07 13.53
CA VAL A 153 -8.07 8.69 12.61
C VAL A 153 -6.65 8.19 12.91
N GLY A 154 -6.33 7.97 14.18
CA GLY A 154 -4.99 7.54 14.55
C GLY A 154 -4.85 6.91 15.92
N LEU A 155 -3.62 6.50 16.21
CA LEU A 155 -3.15 5.90 17.46
C LEU A 155 -1.95 6.70 17.97
N ALA A 156 -1.98 7.12 19.23
CA ALA A 156 -0.94 7.96 19.82
C ALA A 156 -0.34 7.35 21.08
N ALA A 157 0.97 7.50 21.24
CA ALA A 157 1.73 7.42 22.49
C ALA A 157 2.16 8.85 22.87
N PRO A 158 1.39 9.57 23.70
CA PRO A 158 1.69 10.97 24.03
C PRO A 158 3.04 11.14 24.74
N GLY A 159 3.72 12.26 24.49
CA GLY A 159 5.00 12.56 25.11
C GLY A 159 6.14 11.67 24.60
N MET A 160 7.06 11.25 25.48
CA MET A 160 8.18 10.35 25.13
C MET A 160 8.38 9.31 26.24
N PRO A 161 7.52 8.27 26.31
CA PRO A 161 7.54 7.36 27.46
C PRO A 161 8.83 6.56 27.59
N ALA A 162 9.41 6.52 28.79
CA ALA A 162 10.64 5.79 29.04
C ALA A 162 10.48 4.28 28.79
N GLY A 163 11.39 3.68 28.02
CA GLY A 163 11.35 2.27 27.67
C GLY A 163 10.47 1.92 26.45
N SER A 164 9.64 2.84 25.96
CA SER A 164 8.89 2.64 24.70
C SER A 164 9.84 2.47 23.50
N PRO A 165 9.38 1.93 22.34
CA PRO A 165 10.28 1.66 21.22
C PRO A 165 10.99 2.90 20.68
N GLY A 166 12.31 2.88 20.60
CA GLY A 166 13.16 4.03 20.32
C GLY A 166 13.53 4.89 21.53
N MET A 167 12.93 4.63 22.69
CA MET A 167 13.23 5.23 24.00
C MET A 167 13.73 4.18 24.99
N GLU A 168 14.32 3.09 24.49
CA GLU A 168 14.86 2.03 25.32
C GLU A 168 16.04 2.53 26.19
N GLY A 169 16.15 1.96 27.38
CA GLY A 169 17.15 2.35 28.37
C GLY A 169 16.49 2.79 29.68
N GLY A 170 17.16 2.50 30.80
CA GLY A 170 16.59 2.76 32.13
C GLY A 170 15.37 1.89 32.46
N ALA A 171 14.59 2.34 33.44
CA ALA A 171 13.38 1.63 33.87
C ALA A 171 12.20 1.98 32.96
N ALA A 172 11.59 0.97 32.34
CA ALA A 172 10.43 1.16 31.47
C ALA A 172 9.19 1.53 32.29
N GLU A 173 8.53 2.63 31.93
CA GLU A 173 7.27 3.07 32.55
C GLU A 173 6.06 2.41 31.89
N VAL A 174 4.92 2.44 32.59
CA VAL A 174 3.62 2.12 31.99
C VAL A 174 3.08 3.37 31.35
N TYR A 175 2.70 3.27 30.08
CA TYR A 175 2.10 4.35 29.33
C TYR A 175 0.87 3.86 28.59
N ARG A 176 -0.06 4.78 28.33
CA ARG A 176 -1.32 4.47 27.67
C ARG A 176 -1.29 4.92 26.23
N LEU A 177 -1.76 4.05 25.35
CA LEU A 177 -2.03 4.39 23.97
C LEU A 177 -3.46 4.88 23.82
N TYR A 178 -3.67 5.86 22.93
CA TYR A 178 -4.98 6.45 22.68
C TYR A 178 -5.34 6.34 21.20
N LEU A 179 -6.52 5.82 20.92
CA LEU A 179 -7.16 6.07 19.64
C LEU A 179 -7.72 7.49 19.65
N PHE A 180 -7.60 8.20 18.53
CA PHE A 180 -8.12 9.55 18.40
C PHE A 180 -8.79 9.80 17.05
N ASP A 181 -9.74 10.72 17.06
CA ASP A 181 -10.38 11.31 15.89
C ASP A 181 -10.85 12.74 16.22
N ALA A 182 -11.63 13.36 15.31
CA ALA A 182 -12.13 14.71 15.50
C ALA A 182 -13.08 14.88 16.72
N SER A 183 -13.65 13.79 17.24
CA SER A 183 -14.54 13.81 18.41
C SER A 183 -13.79 13.72 19.74
N GLY A 184 -12.50 13.40 19.72
CA GLY A 184 -11.66 13.28 20.91
C GLY A 184 -10.80 12.03 20.88
N SER A 185 -10.47 11.52 22.06
CA SER A 185 -9.62 10.34 22.21
C SER A 185 -10.18 9.35 23.23
N ARG A 186 -9.83 8.08 23.06
CA ARG A 186 -10.18 7.00 23.99
C ARG A 186 -9.03 6.01 24.17
N PRO A 187 -8.93 5.35 25.33
CA PRO A 187 -7.90 4.35 25.56
C PRO A 187 -7.90 3.22 24.51
N PHE A 188 -6.70 2.81 24.07
CA PHE A 188 -6.46 1.61 23.26
C PHE A 188 -5.89 0.45 24.11
N GLY A 189 -5.15 0.79 25.17
CA GLY A 189 -4.56 -0.14 26.12
C GLY A 189 -3.34 0.46 26.81
N ASP A 190 -2.90 -0.18 27.89
CA ASP A 190 -1.67 0.15 28.62
C ASP A 190 -0.52 -0.72 28.16
N TRP A 191 0.67 -0.14 28.13
CA TRP A 191 1.87 -0.74 27.59
C TRP A 191 3.07 -0.46 28.49
N ARG A 192 3.99 -1.41 28.55
CA ARG A 192 5.32 -1.24 29.15
C ARG A 192 6.34 -1.75 28.16
N GLY A 193 7.23 -0.86 27.72
CA GLY A 193 8.09 -1.14 26.59
C GLY A 193 7.28 -1.44 25.33
N ASP A 194 7.48 -2.62 24.75
CA ASP A 194 6.79 -3.08 23.54
C ASP A 194 5.64 -4.07 23.81
N LYS A 195 5.23 -4.25 25.08
CA LYS A 195 4.22 -5.24 25.49
C LYS A 195 3.00 -4.59 26.15
N PRO A 196 1.79 -5.15 25.95
CA PRO A 196 0.61 -4.75 26.69
C PRO A 196 0.74 -5.16 28.17
N VAL A 197 0.09 -4.41 29.06
CA VAL A 197 0.01 -4.66 30.51
C VAL A 197 -1.42 -4.96 30.93
#